data_AF-A0A507EEM0-F1
#
_entry.id   AF-A0A507EEM0-F1
#
_cell.length_a   1.000
_cell.length_b   1.000
_cell.length_c   1.000
_cell.angle_alpha   90.00
_cell.angle_beta   90.00
_cell.angle_gamma   90.00
#
_symmetry.space_group_name_H-M   'P 1'
#
loop_
_entity.id
_entity.type
_entity.pdbx_description
1 polymer ?
#
loop_
_entity_poly.entity_id
_entity_poly.type
_entity_poly.pdbx_seq_one_letter_code
_entity_poly.pdbx_strand_id
1 'polypeptide(L)'
;MKRTACCDVLQLQAQPAIPPFSSSTIIRQAPTPPPTTEKNDPPAPTRSHGPRTRTHIMSNTLRPYLSAVRSTVTAALCLENFSSQVVERHNKPEIEARATPEVLLTPVTISRNENERVLIEASVNSIRVSISIKQADEIERILCHKFTRFLMMRAENFFILRRKPVPGYDISFLITNTHTETMYKHKLVDFVIQFMEEVDKEISEMKLCLNARARIVAESFLQQF
;
A
#
# COMPACT_ATOMS: atom_id res chain seq x y z
N MET A 1 36.73 -21.64 34.51
CA MET A 1 36.36 -20.78 35.66
C MET A 1 37.18 -19.49 35.58
N LYS A 2 36.61 -18.40 35.06
CA LYS A 2 36.96 -16.99 35.36
C LYS A 2 36.02 -16.09 34.56
N ARG A 3 35.26 -15.29 35.30
CA ARG A 3 34.34 -14.24 34.86
C ARG A 3 35.15 -12.98 34.58
N THR A 4 34.77 -12.23 33.54
CA THR A 4 34.88 -10.77 33.52
C THR A 4 33.68 -10.20 32.76
N ALA A 5 32.96 -9.28 33.40
CA ALA A 5 31.82 -8.54 32.89
C ALA A 5 32.27 -7.34 32.04
N CYS A 6 31.41 -6.83 31.13
CA CYS A 6 30.84 -5.48 31.21
C CYS A 6 30.00 -5.14 29.95
N CYS A 7 28.89 -4.42 30.20
CA CYS A 7 28.03 -3.62 29.30
C CYS A 7 27.26 -4.36 28.20
N ASP A 8 25.94 -4.55 28.34
CA ASP A 8 24.91 -3.52 28.10
C ASP A 8 25.14 -2.76 26.78
N VAL A 9 24.33 -3.12 25.78
CA VAL A 9 23.64 -2.26 24.81
C VAL A 9 23.14 -3.16 23.66
N LEU A 10 21.85 -3.07 23.36
CA LEU A 10 21.09 -3.76 22.29
C LEU A 10 20.46 -5.11 22.66
N GLN A 11 19.70 -5.12 23.75
CA GLN A 11 18.54 -6.00 23.89
C GLN A 11 17.28 -5.12 23.88
N LEU A 12 16.27 -5.51 23.09
CA LEU A 12 14.98 -4.85 22.80
C LEU A 12 14.99 -3.80 21.67
N GLN A 13 14.64 -4.23 20.46
CA GLN A 13 13.50 -3.69 19.69
C GLN A 13 13.12 -4.70 18.57
N ALA A 14 12.65 -5.90 18.95
CA ALA A 14 11.89 -6.73 18.02
C ALA A 14 10.41 -6.32 18.15
N GLN A 15 10.01 -5.31 17.39
CA GLN A 15 8.59 -4.98 17.23
C GLN A 15 7.93 -6.04 16.35
N PRO A 16 6.61 -6.31 16.50
CA PRO A 16 5.87 -7.11 15.53
C PRO A 16 5.95 -6.39 14.18
N ALA A 17 6.83 -6.86 13.31
CA ALA A 17 6.95 -6.33 11.96
C ALA A 17 5.63 -6.60 11.24
N ILE A 18 5.04 -5.56 10.62
CA ILE A 18 4.07 -5.79 9.55
C ILE A 18 4.76 -6.74 8.57
N PRO A 19 4.19 -7.92 8.28
CA PRO A 19 4.81 -8.82 7.32
C PRO A 19 5.04 -8.01 6.04
N PRO A 20 6.25 -8.04 5.46
CA PRO A 20 6.51 -7.28 4.25
C PRO A 20 5.44 -7.67 3.22
N PHE A 21 4.75 -6.66 2.67
CA PHE A 21 3.96 -6.85 1.46
C PHE A 21 4.98 -7.19 0.38
N SER A 22 5.15 -8.48 0.16
CA SER A 22 5.98 -9.03 -0.87
C SER A 22 5.23 -10.27 -1.27
N SER A 23 4.65 -10.26 -2.47
CA SER A 23 4.10 -11.45 -3.12
C SER A 23 5.12 -12.61 -3.07
N SER A 24 6.41 -12.29 -3.04
CA SER A 24 7.55 -13.20 -2.88
C SER A 24 7.69 -13.87 -1.50
N THR A 25 7.00 -13.39 -0.46
CA THR A 25 6.93 -14.11 0.85
C THR A 25 5.78 -15.13 0.85
N ILE A 26 4.79 -14.98 -0.04
CA ILE A 26 3.66 -15.90 -0.19
C ILE A 26 3.94 -16.98 -1.26
N ILE A 27 4.84 -16.72 -2.21
CA ILE A 27 5.20 -17.64 -3.29
C ILE A 27 6.72 -17.62 -3.46
N ARG A 28 7.46 -18.56 -2.86
CA ARG A 28 8.89 -18.76 -3.17
C ARG A 28 9.09 -20.05 -3.97
N GLN A 29 9.66 -19.91 -5.16
CA GLN A 29 10.88 -20.62 -5.62
C GLN A 29 11.22 -20.20 -7.07
N ALA A 30 12.32 -19.45 -7.25
CA ALA A 30 13.30 -19.58 -8.34
C ALA A 30 14.32 -18.42 -8.34
N PRO A 31 15.54 -18.62 -8.86
CA PRO A 31 16.74 -17.85 -8.52
C PRO A 31 16.99 -16.64 -9.44
N THR A 32 17.65 -15.63 -8.89
CA THR A 32 18.06 -14.38 -9.55
C THR A 32 19.27 -14.57 -10.48
N PRO A 33 19.31 -13.89 -11.66
CA PRO A 33 20.50 -13.82 -12.51
C PRO A 33 21.56 -12.80 -12.00
N PRO A 34 22.85 -12.96 -12.39
CA PRO A 34 23.98 -12.18 -11.87
C PRO A 34 24.12 -10.77 -12.51
N PRO A 35 24.90 -9.86 -11.87
CA PRO A 35 25.00 -8.44 -12.26
C PRO A 35 25.95 -8.18 -13.44
N THR A 36 25.55 -7.27 -14.34
CA THR A 36 26.40 -6.70 -15.39
C THR A 36 27.17 -5.47 -14.90
N THR A 37 28.46 -5.45 -15.22
CA THR A 37 29.49 -4.47 -14.90
C THR A 37 29.28 -3.10 -15.58
N GLU A 38 29.29 -2.02 -14.79
CA GLU A 38 29.35 -0.63 -15.26
C GLU A 38 30.75 -0.29 -15.82
N LYS A 39 30.80 0.33 -17.01
CA LYS A 39 31.99 1.01 -17.54
C LYS A 39 31.83 2.51 -17.38
N ASN A 40 32.84 3.14 -16.77
CA ASN A 40 32.96 4.58 -16.55
C ASN A 40 33.45 5.28 -17.84
N ASP A 41 32.68 6.24 -18.35
CA ASP A 41 33.12 7.19 -19.39
C ASP A 41 33.42 8.57 -18.77
N PRO A 42 34.43 9.31 -19.29
CA PRO A 42 34.89 10.60 -18.74
C PRO A 42 34.00 11.81 -19.13
N PRO A 43 34.09 12.96 -18.42
CA PRO A 43 33.15 14.07 -18.58
C PRO A 43 33.52 15.01 -19.74
N ALA A 44 32.51 15.45 -20.49
CA ALA A 44 32.60 16.46 -21.55
C ALA A 44 32.20 17.87 -21.07
N PRO A 45 32.62 18.96 -21.75
CA PRO A 45 32.72 20.29 -21.16
C PRO A 45 31.42 21.12 -21.23
N THR A 46 31.32 22.04 -20.26
CA THR A 46 30.28 23.06 -20.06
C THR A 46 30.06 23.96 -21.28
N ARG A 47 28.81 24.04 -21.75
CA ARG A 47 28.29 25.13 -22.57
C ARG A 47 27.11 25.81 -21.84
N SER A 48 27.23 27.12 -21.69
CA SER A 48 26.14 28.07 -21.40
C SER A 48 24.99 27.92 -22.41
N HIS A 49 23.77 28.37 -22.08
CA HIS A 49 22.75 29.01 -22.95
C HIS A 49 21.34 28.95 -22.30
N GLY A 50 20.79 30.13 -21.99
CA GLY A 50 19.36 30.48 -22.09
C GLY A 50 18.40 30.08 -20.94
N PRO A 51 17.39 30.92 -20.62
CA PRO A 51 16.33 30.55 -19.68
C PRO A 51 15.47 29.46 -20.32
N ARG A 52 15.60 28.22 -19.81
CA ARG A 52 14.73 27.12 -20.19
C ARG A 52 13.35 27.39 -19.59
N THR A 53 12.40 27.85 -20.40
CA THR A 53 10.98 27.67 -20.13
C THR A 53 10.74 26.18 -19.93
N ARG A 54 10.64 25.78 -18.67
CA ARG A 54 10.42 24.39 -18.24
C ARG A 54 8.96 24.05 -18.54
N THR A 55 8.65 23.76 -19.79
CA THR A 55 7.43 23.04 -20.16
C THR A 55 7.55 21.64 -19.56
N HIS A 56 7.09 21.51 -18.32
CA HIS A 56 7.06 20.24 -17.60
C HIS A 56 5.95 19.38 -18.21
N ILE A 57 6.30 18.61 -19.24
CA ILE A 57 5.45 17.56 -19.78
C ILE A 57 5.14 16.62 -18.62
N MET A 58 3.90 16.63 -18.11
CA MET A 58 3.46 15.72 -17.05
C MET A 58 3.27 14.31 -17.64
N SER A 59 4.36 13.62 -17.95
CA SER A 59 4.33 12.24 -18.44
C SER A 59 4.35 11.19 -17.32
N ASN A 60 4.32 11.60 -16.05
CA ASN A 60 4.18 10.68 -14.92
C ASN A 60 3.32 11.26 -13.78
N THR A 61 2.01 11.08 -13.87
CA THR A 61 1.03 11.54 -12.86
C THR A 61 0.98 10.65 -11.61
N LEU A 62 1.59 9.46 -11.64
CA LEU A 62 1.59 8.52 -10.51
C LEU A 62 2.37 9.07 -9.32
N ARG A 63 3.57 9.61 -9.56
CA ARG A 63 4.42 10.12 -8.48
C ARG A 63 3.79 11.31 -7.71
N PRO A 64 3.23 12.34 -8.38
CA PRO A 64 2.48 13.39 -7.70
C PRO A 64 1.26 12.86 -6.93
N TYR A 65 0.53 11.91 -7.50
CA TYR A 65 -0.62 11.28 -6.85
C TYR A 65 -0.22 10.57 -5.56
N LEU A 66 0.76 9.68 -5.61
CA LEU A 66 1.26 8.96 -4.43
C LEU A 66 1.86 9.91 -3.38
N SER A 67 2.53 10.98 -3.83
CA SER A 67 3.03 12.02 -2.91
C SER A 67 1.89 12.73 -2.19
N ALA A 68 0.80 13.07 -2.88
CA ALA A 68 -0.38 13.68 -2.26
C ALA A 68 -1.02 12.72 -1.25
N VAL A 69 -1.23 11.45 -1.62
CA VAL A 69 -1.77 10.44 -0.69
C VAL A 69 -0.86 10.29 0.53
N ARG A 70 0.45 10.19 0.33
CA ARG A 70 1.43 10.09 1.43
C ARG A 70 1.32 11.26 2.41
N SER A 71 1.31 12.49 1.90
CA SER A 71 1.19 13.69 2.73
C SER A 71 -0.13 13.71 3.49
N THR A 72 -1.24 13.36 2.86
CA THR A 72 -2.56 13.35 3.51
C THR A 72 -2.69 12.24 4.55
N VAL A 73 -2.23 11.02 4.27
CA VAL A 73 -2.25 9.92 5.26
C VAL A 73 -1.31 10.23 6.43
N THR A 74 -0.15 10.85 6.18
CA THR A 74 0.76 11.29 7.25
C THR A 74 0.11 12.32 8.17
N ALA A 75 -0.61 13.30 7.60
CA ALA A 75 -1.33 14.31 8.38
C ALA A 75 -2.54 13.71 9.13
N ALA A 76 -3.20 12.71 8.55
CA ALA A 76 -4.36 12.05 9.15
C ALA A 76 -4.01 11.02 10.23
N LEU A 77 -2.78 10.48 10.26
CA LEU A 77 -2.30 9.54 11.28
C LEU A 77 -1.84 10.22 12.60
N CYS A 78 -2.47 11.34 12.95
CA CYS A 78 -2.35 11.97 14.26
C CYS A 78 -3.45 11.44 15.19
N LEU A 79 -3.41 10.14 15.47
CA LEU A 79 -4.43 9.44 16.25
C LEU A 79 -4.11 9.46 17.74
N GLU A 80 -5.15 9.61 18.56
CA GLU A 80 -5.06 9.56 20.01
C GLU A 80 -6.02 8.50 20.57
N ASN A 81 -5.70 7.98 21.76
CA ASN A 81 -6.59 7.06 22.44
C ASN A 81 -7.83 7.81 22.93
N PHE A 82 -9.01 7.44 22.43
CA PHE A 82 -10.28 8.09 22.71
C PHE A 82 -11.33 7.08 23.14
N SER A 83 -11.90 7.27 24.34
CA SER A 83 -12.96 6.41 24.86
C SER A 83 -14.32 6.77 24.25
N SER A 84 -15.18 5.78 24.03
CA SER A 84 -16.49 6.02 23.42
C SER A 84 -17.36 6.90 24.33
N GLN A 85 -17.95 7.96 23.76
CA GLN A 85 -18.88 8.83 24.48
C GLN A 85 -20.29 8.23 24.64
N VAL A 86 -20.64 7.25 23.81
CA VAL A 86 -22.00 6.67 23.76
C VAL A 86 -22.13 5.42 24.63
N VAL A 87 -21.08 4.62 24.72
CA VAL A 87 -21.09 3.36 25.47
C VAL A 87 -19.97 3.38 26.51
N GLU A 88 -20.34 3.29 27.78
CA GLU A 88 -19.40 3.28 28.90
C GLU A 88 -18.40 2.11 28.75
N ARG A 89 -17.12 2.37 29.05
CA ARG A 89 -16.02 1.38 29.06
C ARG A 89 -15.73 0.72 27.72
N HIS A 90 -16.22 1.27 26.62
CA HIS A 90 -15.88 0.80 25.27
C HIS A 90 -14.90 1.76 24.59
N ASN A 91 -13.96 1.19 23.84
CA ASN A 91 -13.11 1.89 22.90
C ASN A 91 -13.35 1.30 21.51
N LYS A 92 -13.99 2.07 20.64
CA LYS A 92 -14.35 1.66 19.30
C LYS A 92 -13.74 2.66 18.32
N PRO A 93 -13.34 2.21 17.11
CA PRO A 93 -12.92 3.13 16.06
C PRO A 93 -14.08 4.06 15.69
N GLU A 94 -13.96 5.34 16.02
CA GLU A 94 -15.02 6.34 15.82
C GLU A 94 -15.40 6.48 14.34
N ILE A 95 -14.46 6.23 13.41
CA ILE A 95 -14.73 6.28 11.97
C ILE A 95 -15.68 5.17 11.46
N GLU A 96 -15.77 4.05 12.18
CA GLU A 96 -16.73 2.98 11.89
C GLU A 96 -18.03 3.18 12.68
N ALA A 97 -17.96 3.64 13.93
CA ALA A 97 -19.15 3.83 14.77
C ALA A 97 -20.02 5.00 14.30
N ARG A 98 -19.39 6.12 13.90
CA ARG A 98 -20.03 7.36 13.42
C ARG A 98 -21.17 7.88 14.31
N ALA A 99 -21.13 7.57 15.60
CA ALA A 99 -22.15 8.00 16.55
C ALA A 99 -21.89 9.43 17.07
N THR A 100 -20.63 9.86 17.00
CA THR A 100 -20.11 11.09 17.60
C THR A 100 -19.59 11.99 16.47
N PRO A 101 -20.37 12.95 15.95
CA PRO A 101 -19.98 13.72 14.77
C PRO A 101 -18.81 14.68 15.01
N GLU A 102 -18.61 15.17 16.24
CA GLU A 102 -17.57 16.15 16.57
C GLU A 102 -16.14 15.58 16.55
N VAL A 103 -16.01 14.25 16.60
CA VAL A 103 -14.71 13.56 16.50
C VAL A 103 -14.40 13.07 15.08
N LEU A 104 -15.33 13.26 14.14
CA LEU A 104 -15.13 12.93 12.73
C LEU A 104 -14.55 14.13 11.99
N LEU A 105 -13.50 13.89 11.21
CA LEU A 105 -12.89 14.90 10.35
C LEU A 105 -13.52 14.87 8.95
N THR A 106 -13.37 15.98 8.22
CA THR A 106 -13.85 16.09 6.84
C THR A 106 -13.19 15.02 5.96
N PRO A 107 -13.97 14.18 5.27
CA PRO A 107 -13.43 13.22 4.31
C PRO A 107 -12.70 13.89 3.16
N VAL A 108 -11.53 13.36 2.78
CA VAL A 108 -10.72 13.87 1.66
C VAL A 108 -10.63 12.80 0.58
N THR A 109 -10.91 13.16 -0.67
CA THR A 109 -10.72 12.29 -1.82
C THR A 109 -9.59 12.82 -2.70
N ILE A 110 -8.62 11.96 -2.99
CA ILE A 110 -7.50 12.27 -3.90
C ILE A 110 -7.69 11.39 -5.13
N SER A 111 -7.80 11.99 -6.30
CA SER A 111 -8.04 11.27 -7.55
C SER A 111 -6.91 11.54 -8.53
N ARG A 112 -6.40 10.49 -9.17
CA ARG A 112 -5.46 10.60 -10.30
C ARG A 112 -6.22 10.69 -11.63
N ASN A 113 -7.31 9.92 -11.73
CA ASN A 113 -8.27 9.92 -12.83
C ASN A 113 -9.64 9.49 -12.27
N GLU A 114 -10.66 9.35 -13.12
CA GLU A 114 -12.02 8.97 -12.69
C GLU A 114 -12.10 7.58 -12.04
N ASN A 115 -11.20 6.67 -12.45
CA ASN A 115 -11.19 5.26 -12.05
C ASN A 115 -10.20 4.96 -10.90
N GLU A 116 -9.24 5.84 -10.66
CA GLU A 116 -8.15 5.68 -9.69
C GLU A 116 -8.19 6.83 -8.68
N ARG A 117 -8.69 6.51 -7.49
CA ARG A 117 -8.90 7.47 -6.41
C ARG A 117 -8.76 6.81 -5.04
N VAL A 118 -8.34 7.60 -4.04
CA VAL A 118 -8.33 7.21 -2.63
C VAL A 118 -9.26 8.12 -1.84
N LEU A 119 -10.14 7.52 -1.05
CA LEU A 119 -10.94 8.20 -0.03
C LEU A 119 -10.28 8.00 1.33
N ILE A 120 -10.01 9.10 2.01
CA ILE A 120 -9.42 9.15 3.34
C ILE A 120 -10.43 9.77 4.28
N GLU A 121 -10.88 8.99 5.25
CA GLU A 121 -11.81 9.41 6.28
C GLU A 121 -11.11 9.28 7.62
N ALA A 122 -11.00 10.37 8.37
CA ALA A 122 -10.26 10.40 9.62
C ALA A 122 -11.16 10.76 10.79
N SER A 123 -10.77 10.31 11.98
CA SER A 123 -11.37 10.63 13.26
C SER A 123 -10.27 10.76 14.30
N VAL A 124 -10.63 11.12 15.54
CA VAL A 124 -9.67 11.27 16.65
C VAL A 124 -8.85 10.01 16.94
N ASN A 125 -9.42 8.81 16.85
CA ASN A 125 -8.76 7.55 17.24
C ASN A 125 -8.56 6.55 16.11
N SER A 126 -9.07 6.84 14.92
CA SER A 126 -9.00 5.93 13.78
C SER A 126 -9.10 6.63 12.44
N ILE A 127 -8.49 6.03 11.41
CA ILE A 127 -8.53 6.45 10.02
C ILE A 127 -8.96 5.27 9.15
N ARG A 128 -9.80 5.56 8.15
CA ARG A 128 -10.18 4.64 7.09
C ARG A 128 -9.64 5.14 5.76
N VAL A 129 -8.89 4.28 5.08
CA VAL A 129 -8.30 4.57 3.77
C VAL A 129 -8.88 3.59 2.76
N SER A 130 -9.69 4.07 1.81
CA SER A 130 -10.35 3.25 0.80
C SER A 130 -9.80 3.56 -0.59
N ILE A 131 -9.41 2.52 -1.32
CA ILE A 131 -8.66 2.64 -2.57
C ILE A 131 -9.49 2.06 -3.71
N SER A 132 -9.62 2.85 -4.78
CA SER A 132 -10.13 2.42 -6.08
C SER A 132 -8.94 2.15 -6.98
N ILE A 133 -8.79 0.88 -7.37
CA ILE A 133 -7.67 0.39 -8.18
C ILE A 133 -8.04 0.52 -9.66
N LYS A 134 -7.07 0.86 -10.50
CA LYS A 134 -7.28 0.96 -11.94
C LYS A 134 -7.68 -0.40 -12.52
N GLN A 135 -8.74 -0.42 -13.32
CA GLN A 135 -9.23 -1.61 -14.02
C GLN A 135 -9.43 -1.24 -15.50
N ALA A 136 -8.50 -1.63 -16.38
CA ALA A 136 -8.52 -1.23 -17.78
C ALA A 136 -9.44 -2.11 -18.65
N ASP A 137 -9.66 -3.36 -18.25
CA ASP A 137 -10.51 -4.32 -18.97
C ASP A 137 -11.22 -5.30 -18.01
N GLU A 138 -12.04 -6.17 -18.60
CA GLU A 138 -12.80 -7.16 -17.83
C GLU A 138 -11.91 -8.19 -17.12
N ILE A 139 -10.75 -8.54 -17.70
CA ILE A 139 -9.81 -9.48 -17.09
C ILE A 139 -9.23 -8.84 -15.83
N GLU A 140 -8.74 -7.59 -15.92
CA GLU A 140 -8.22 -6.85 -14.77
C GLU A 140 -9.27 -6.63 -13.68
N ARG A 141 -10.53 -6.36 -14.05
CA ARG A 141 -11.64 -6.26 -13.10
C ARG A 141 -11.81 -7.56 -12.30
N ILE A 142 -11.80 -8.71 -12.97
CA ILE A 142 -11.94 -10.02 -12.31
C ILE A 142 -10.70 -10.34 -11.45
N LEU A 143 -9.50 -10.07 -11.96
CA LEU A 143 -8.24 -10.27 -11.25
C LEU A 143 -8.17 -9.41 -9.99
N CYS A 144 -8.45 -8.10 -10.11
CA CYS A 144 -8.51 -7.15 -9.00
C CYS A 144 -9.50 -7.62 -7.93
N HIS A 145 -10.72 -7.98 -8.32
CA HIS A 145 -11.74 -8.46 -7.38
C HIS A 145 -11.32 -9.75 -6.66
N LYS A 146 -10.71 -10.72 -7.37
CA LYS A 146 -10.24 -11.97 -6.75
C LYS A 146 -9.04 -11.72 -5.82
N PHE A 147 -8.12 -10.86 -6.23
CA PHE A 147 -6.91 -10.52 -5.47
C PHE A 147 -7.24 -9.78 -4.17
N THR A 148 -8.03 -8.70 -4.26
CA THR A 148 -8.47 -7.95 -3.08
C THR A 148 -9.31 -8.82 -2.14
N ARG A 149 -10.21 -9.67 -2.68
CA ARG A 149 -10.96 -10.65 -1.88
C ARG A 149 -10.05 -11.64 -1.16
N PHE A 150 -8.99 -12.12 -1.82
CA PHE A 150 -8.00 -13.00 -1.20
C PHE A 150 -7.29 -12.35 0.00
N LEU A 151 -6.92 -11.06 -0.13
CA LEU A 151 -6.30 -10.29 0.94
C LEU A 151 -7.28 -10.06 2.10
N MET A 152 -8.52 -9.68 1.81
CA MET A 152 -9.55 -9.43 2.84
C MET A 152 -9.91 -10.69 3.64
N MET A 153 -9.91 -11.87 3.02
CA MET A 153 -10.10 -13.15 3.73
C MET A 153 -8.98 -13.44 4.75
N ARG A 154 -7.84 -12.75 4.66
CA ARG A 154 -6.67 -12.90 5.55
C ARG A 154 -6.45 -11.68 6.43
N ALA A 155 -7.46 -10.81 6.58
CA ALA A 155 -7.38 -9.60 7.39
C ALA A 155 -7.04 -9.83 8.87
N GLU A 156 -7.15 -11.06 9.39
CA GLU A 156 -6.69 -11.40 10.74
C GLU A 156 -5.16 -11.36 10.85
N ASN A 157 -4.45 -11.86 9.84
CA ASN A 157 -2.99 -11.76 9.75
C ASN A 157 -2.54 -10.39 9.24
N PHE A 158 -3.42 -9.74 8.47
CA PHE A 158 -3.23 -8.41 7.92
C PHE A 158 -4.09 -7.39 8.68
N PHE A 159 -3.75 -7.16 9.94
CA PHE A 159 -4.64 -6.57 10.94
C PHE A 159 -5.11 -5.12 10.67
N ILE A 160 -4.48 -4.40 9.73
CA ILE A 160 -4.95 -3.08 9.29
C ILE A 160 -5.93 -3.15 8.10
N LEU A 161 -6.16 -4.33 7.51
CA LEU A 161 -7.15 -4.51 6.44
C LEU A 161 -8.56 -4.64 7.01
N ARG A 162 -9.50 -4.00 6.33
CA ARG A 162 -10.92 -4.18 6.61
C ARG A 162 -11.43 -5.43 5.89
N ARG A 163 -12.24 -6.25 6.57
CA ARG A 163 -12.82 -7.50 6.02
C ARG A 163 -13.75 -7.28 4.82
N LYS A 164 -14.28 -6.06 4.68
CA LYS A 164 -15.15 -5.63 3.59
C LYS A 164 -14.73 -4.22 3.17
N PRO A 165 -14.66 -3.89 1.88
CA PRO A 165 -14.32 -2.54 1.45
C PRO A 165 -15.51 -1.60 1.66
N VAL A 166 -15.26 -0.30 1.59
CA VAL A 166 -16.32 0.71 1.48
C VAL A 166 -17.01 0.57 0.11
N PRO A 167 -18.35 0.73 0.02
CA PRO A 167 -19.05 0.66 -1.26
C PRO A 167 -18.46 1.63 -2.29
N GLY A 168 -18.21 1.13 -3.51
CA GLY A 168 -17.59 1.92 -4.58
C GLY A 168 -16.06 2.00 -4.53
N TYR A 169 -15.41 1.23 -3.66
CA TYR A 169 -13.96 1.04 -3.57
C TYR A 169 -13.63 -0.45 -3.55
N ASP A 170 -12.41 -0.80 -3.96
CA ASP A 170 -11.99 -2.21 -4.11
C ASP A 170 -11.43 -2.79 -2.80
N ILE A 171 -10.72 -1.96 -2.02
CA ILE A 171 -10.12 -2.37 -0.76
C ILE A 171 -10.09 -1.20 0.23
N SER A 172 -10.21 -1.51 1.52
CA SER A 172 -10.16 -0.52 2.59
C SER A 172 -9.25 -0.96 3.73
N PHE A 173 -8.48 -0.01 4.25
CA PHE A 173 -7.70 -0.14 5.47
C PHE A 173 -8.41 0.57 6.62
N LEU A 174 -8.31 0.01 7.82
CA LEU A 174 -8.73 0.61 9.07
C LEU A 174 -7.51 0.65 10.00
N ILE A 175 -7.01 1.85 10.28
CA ILE A 175 -5.88 2.07 11.18
C ILE A 175 -6.41 2.74 12.44
N THR A 176 -6.11 2.19 13.61
CA THR A 176 -6.53 2.70 14.92
C THR A 176 -5.33 3.21 15.72
N ASN A 177 -5.58 3.91 16.82
CA ASN A 177 -4.55 4.34 17.76
C ASN A 177 -3.69 3.16 18.28
N THR A 178 -4.28 1.99 18.48
CA THR A 178 -3.55 0.78 18.91
C THR A 178 -2.49 0.35 17.89
N HIS A 179 -2.75 0.55 16.60
CA HIS A 179 -1.75 0.27 15.55
C HIS A 179 -0.59 1.26 15.60
N THR A 180 -0.86 2.54 15.87
CA THR A 180 0.19 3.56 16.00
C THR A 180 0.97 3.48 17.31
N GLU A 181 0.41 2.83 18.34
CA GLU A 181 1.10 2.53 19.60
C GLU A 181 2.08 1.35 19.45
N THR A 182 1.71 0.34 18.64
CA THR A 182 2.51 -0.88 18.43
C THR A 182 3.54 -0.76 17.31
N MET A 183 3.29 0.10 16.32
CA MET A 183 4.15 0.30 15.16
C MET A 183 4.39 1.77 14.86
N TYR A 184 5.53 2.06 14.26
CA TYR A 184 5.82 3.42 13.84
C TYR A 184 4.88 3.91 12.73
N LYS A 185 4.26 5.08 12.94
CA LYS A 185 3.34 5.71 11.97
C LYS A 185 3.91 5.82 10.56
N HIS A 186 5.21 6.11 10.42
CA HIS A 186 5.84 6.23 9.11
C HIS A 186 5.89 4.90 8.36
N LYS A 187 6.00 3.76 9.07
CA LYS A 187 5.94 2.42 8.46
C LYS A 187 4.53 2.08 7.98
N LEU A 188 3.50 2.53 8.69
CA LEU A 188 2.11 2.40 8.23
C LEU A 188 1.86 3.22 6.96
N VAL A 189 2.36 4.46 6.90
CA VAL A 189 2.29 5.28 5.69
C VAL A 189 3.03 4.60 4.54
N ASP A 190 4.28 4.17 4.76
CA ASP A 190 5.07 3.48 3.75
C ASP A 190 4.37 2.23 3.23
N PHE A 191 3.79 1.44 4.14
CA PHE A 191 3.02 0.27 3.78
C PHE A 191 1.84 0.61 2.86
N VAL A 192 1.04 1.64 3.16
CA VAL A 192 -0.11 2.03 2.32
C VAL A 192 0.36 2.46 0.92
N ILE A 193 1.45 3.23 0.83
CA ILE A 193 1.99 3.69 -0.45
C ILE A 193 2.59 2.53 -1.24
N GLN A 194 3.36 1.65 -0.58
CA GLN A 194 3.92 0.46 -1.20
C GLN A 194 2.81 -0.47 -1.71
N PHE A 195 1.76 -0.67 -0.92
CA PHE A 195 0.59 -1.44 -1.34
C PHE A 195 -0.02 -0.88 -2.63
N MET A 196 -0.23 0.45 -2.71
CA MET A 196 -0.74 1.10 -3.93
C MET A 196 0.16 0.88 -5.15
N GLU A 197 1.49 0.89 -4.97
CA GLU A 197 2.45 0.65 -6.06
C GLU A 197 2.54 -0.82 -6.50
N GLU A 198 2.39 -1.76 -5.57
CA GLU A 198 2.54 -3.19 -5.83
C GLU A 198 1.29 -3.82 -6.41
N VAL A 199 0.09 -3.38 -6.01
CA VAL A 199 -1.18 -3.91 -6.51
C VAL A 199 -1.29 -3.79 -8.03
N ASP A 200 -0.93 -2.62 -8.59
CA ASP A 200 -0.97 -2.40 -10.05
C ASP A 200 -0.01 -3.33 -10.80
N LYS A 201 1.18 -3.57 -10.22
CA LYS A 201 2.19 -4.47 -10.80
C LYS A 201 1.72 -5.92 -10.74
N GLU A 202 1.20 -6.35 -9.60
CA GLU A 202 0.71 -7.71 -9.38
C GLU A 202 -0.47 -8.04 -10.30
N ILE A 203 -1.42 -7.11 -10.49
CA ILE A 203 -2.54 -7.31 -11.43
C ILE A 203 -2.02 -7.44 -12.87
N SER A 204 -1.05 -6.59 -13.25
CA SER A 204 -0.42 -6.65 -14.56
C SER A 204 0.32 -7.97 -14.78
N GLU A 205 1.04 -8.46 -13.77
CA GLU A 205 1.75 -9.73 -13.80
C GLU A 205 0.79 -10.92 -13.89
N MET A 206 -0.26 -10.95 -13.06
CA MET A 206 -1.31 -11.98 -13.13
C MET A 206 -1.96 -12.05 -14.52
N LYS A 207 -2.21 -10.90 -15.16
CA LYS A 207 -2.75 -10.82 -16.52
C LYS A 207 -1.80 -11.40 -17.55
N LEU A 208 -0.51 -11.06 -17.47
CA LEU A 208 0.52 -11.61 -18.36
C LEU A 208 0.65 -13.13 -18.18
N CYS A 209 0.68 -13.62 -16.94
CA CYS A 209 0.70 -15.05 -16.63
C CYS A 209 -0.52 -15.79 -17.18
N LEU A 210 -1.72 -15.21 -17.05
CA LEU A 210 -2.96 -15.78 -17.58
C LEU A 210 -2.88 -15.92 -19.10
N ASN A 211 -2.48 -14.86 -19.81
CA ASN A 211 -2.38 -14.86 -21.27
C ASN A 211 -1.31 -15.85 -21.78
N ALA A 212 -0.16 -15.91 -21.10
CA ALA A 212 0.90 -16.87 -21.45
C ALA A 212 0.41 -18.32 -21.30
N ARG A 213 -0.29 -18.63 -20.19
CA ARG A 213 -0.85 -19.96 -19.96
C ARG A 213 -1.94 -20.32 -20.97
N ALA A 214 -2.82 -19.38 -21.31
CA ALA A 214 -3.85 -19.60 -22.31
C ALA A 214 -3.26 -19.97 -23.68
N ARG A 215 -2.16 -19.31 -24.08
CA ARG A 215 -1.42 -19.63 -25.30
C ARG A 215 -0.86 -21.06 -25.28
N ILE A 216 -0.15 -21.43 -24.22
CA ILE A 216 0.44 -22.78 -24.07
C ILE A 216 -0.65 -23.86 -24.17
N VAL A 217 -1.80 -23.64 -23.52
CA VAL A 217 -2.93 -24.58 -23.54
C VAL A 217 -3.49 -24.72 -24.96
N ALA A 218 -3.66 -23.61 -25.67
CA ALA A 218 -4.17 -23.63 -27.04
C ALA A 218 -3.19 -24.33 -28.02
N GLU A 219 -1.89 -24.03 -27.94
CA GLU A 219 -0.86 -24.68 -28.75
C GLU A 219 -0.81 -26.19 -28.49
N SER A 220 -0.84 -26.59 -27.22
CA SER A 220 -0.82 -28.01 -26.82
C SER A 220 -2.05 -28.77 -27.29
N PHE A 221 -3.22 -28.13 -27.30
CA PHE A 221 -4.47 -28.72 -27.79
C PHE A 221 -4.45 -28.90 -29.32
N LEU A 222 -3.97 -27.90 -30.05
CA LEU A 222 -3.93 -27.95 -31.52
C LEU A 222 -2.87 -28.93 -32.06
N GLN A 223 -1.78 -29.20 -31.34
CA GLN A 223 -0.80 -30.21 -31.71
C GLN A 223 -1.34 -31.65 -31.72
N GLN A 224 -2.52 -31.88 -31.15
CA GLN A 224 -3.14 -33.22 -31.08
C GLN A 224 -3.96 -33.57 -32.34
N PHE A 225 -4.14 -32.62 -33.27
CA PHE A 225 -4.85 -32.78 -34.54
C PHE A 225 -3.89 -32.64 -35.72
#